data_AF-A7SNT0-F1
#
_entry.id   AF-A7SNT0-F1
#
_cell.length_a   1.000
_cell.length_b   1.000
_cell.length_c   1.000
_cell.angle_alpha   90.00
_cell.angle_beta   90.00
_cell.angle_gamma   90.00
#
_symmetry.space_group_name_H-M   'P 1'
#
loop_
_entity.id
_entity.type
_entity.pdbx_description
1 polymer ?
#
loop_
_entity_poly.entity_id
_entity_poly.type
_entity_poly.pdbx_seq_one_letter_code
_entity_poly.pdbx_strand_id
1 'polypeptide(L)'
;MATDVTRPPLDSTSSTANLMENDKTPVPTMDGDYPTTAYPVDDKHTTGYPGDKNPPDVKLAPTHPYWIGAWWLGPLAAGLGVMFCGVIILGFPRHLPGAYAVRKEALRSGEMKKDDSHLKGNIRDILPATKNLLMNGTYIFQNLATTFGTLVGFGLYPFMYKVINERYGAGSLLTGVVIAVLLVPSVSLGLLIGSYLVRRFRVRRSCHRAARLTFFLQILGIWGALNMLIPGCPYSNYAGVDVAYDNRSSQKIALENPCNVGCLCSAGQYSPVNGGEGVTFFSPCYAGCPPQKPTKVPCYMMFMMDEEVDDG
;
A
#
# COMPACT_ATOMS: atom_id res chain seq x y z
N MET A 1 18.35 -31.55 -34.99
CA MET A 1 18.73 -30.93 -36.27
C MET A 1 19.93 -30.05 -35.97
N ALA A 2 21.13 -30.59 -36.20
CA ALA A 2 22.36 -29.80 -36.34
C ALA A 2 22.14 -28.80 -37.50
N THR A 3 22.70 -27.58 -37.47
CA THR A 3 24.04 -27.16 -37.93
C THR A 3 23.98 -25.62 -38.03
N ASP A 4 25.01 -24.77 -38.01
CA ASP A 4 26.47 -24.88 -37.87
C ASP A 4 27.06 -23.45 -37.75
N VAL A 5 28.24 -23.42 -37.14
CA VAL A 5 29.33 -22.46 -36.97
C VAL A 5 29.46 -21.31 -38.00
N THR A 6 29.91 -20.12 -37.53
CA THR A 6 31.15 -19.45 -37.99
C THR A 6 31.51 -18.19 -37.18
N ARG A 7 32.81 -18.03 -36.95
CA ARG A 7 33.57 -16.99 -36.22
C ARG A 7 34.67 -16.48 -37.20
N PRO A 8 35.62 -15.59 -36.79
CA PRO A 8 35.67 -14.13 -36.60
C PRO A 8 36.48 -13.46 -37.77
N PRO A 9 37.17 -12.27 -37.69
CA PRO A 9 38.39 -12.04 -36.86
C PRO A 9 38.72 -10.59 -36.34
N LEU A 10 39.64 -10.52 -35.35
CA LEU A 10 40.83 -9.62 -35.13
C LEU A 10 40.64 -8.06 -35.10
N ASP A 11 41.38 -7.20 -34.38
CA ASP A 11 42.66 -7.19 -33.65
C ASP A 11 42.74 -5.87 -32.79
N SER A 12 43.18 -5.86 -31.52
CA SER A 12 44.48 -5.38 -30.98
C SER A 12 44.95 -3.97 -31.44
N THR A 13 45.19 -2.94 -30.60
CA THR A 13 46.41 -2.63 -29.80
C THR A 13 46.34 -1.14 -29.35
N SER A 14 46.58 -0.81 -28.08
CA SER A 14 47.81 -0.24 -27.45
C SER A 14 47.97 1.29 -27.40
N SER A 15 48.31 1.74 -26.18
CA SER A 15 49.38 2.69 -25.85
C SER A 15 49.15 4.21 -25.87
N THR A 16 49.48 4.77 -24.70
CA THR A 16 50.24 6.02 -24.44
C THR A 16 49.60 7.35 -24.82
N ALA A 17 49.89 8.49 -24.18
CA ALA A 17 50.42 8.94 -22.90
C ALA A 17 50.70 10.44 -23.13
N ASN A 18 50.49 11.26 -22.10
CA ASN A 18 51.07 12.60 -21.90
C ASN A 18 50.60 13.75 -22.80
N LEU A 19 50.16 14.84 -22.16
CA LEU A 19 50.82 16.15 -22.08
C LEU A 19 49.89 17.07 -21.25
N MET A 20 50.35 17.57 -20.10
CA MET A 20 50.74 18.99 -19.87
C MET A 20 49.53 19.96 -19.96
N GLU A 21 49.25 20.92 -19.10
CA GLU A 21 49.98 21.60 -18.04
C GLU A 21 48.98 22.53 -17.31
N ASN A 22 49.37 22.96 -16.11
CA ASN A 22 48.82 24.02 -15.26
C ASN A 22 47.92 25.09 -15.90
N ASP A 23 46.83 25.46 -15.20
CA ASP A 23 46.64 26.88 -14.85
C ASP A 23 45.87 27.05 -13.52
N LYS A 24 46.42 27.88 -12.65
CA LYS A 24 45.87 28.35 -11.38
C LYS A 24 45.49 29.81 -11.58
N THR A 25 44.33 30.26 -11.11
CA THR A 25 44.02 31.61 -10.53
C THR A 25 42.48 31.83 -10.46
N PRO A 26 41.94 32.86 -9.77
CA PRO A 26 41.51 32.80 -8.37
C PRO A 26 39.99 33.02 -8.19
N VAL A 27 39.49 32.72 -6.98
CA VAL A 27 38.09 32.91 -6.54
C VAL A 27 37.83 34.39 -6.21
N PRO A 28 36.70 35.00 -6.64
CA PRO A 28 36.14 36.17 -5.99
C PRO A 28 34.95 35.77 -5.11
N THR A 29 35.02 36.19 -3.84
CA THR A 29 33.94 36.22 -2.87
C THR A 29 32.91 37.29 -3.24
N MET A 30 31.62 36.96 -3.19
CA MET A 30 30.57 37.97 -3.02
C MET A 30 29.51 37.48 -2.03
N ASP A 31 29.42 38.25 -0.95
CA ASP A 31 28.40 38.22 0.09
C ASP A 31 27.05 38.67 -0.46
N GLY A 32 25.97 38.05 0.03
CA GLY A 32 24.59 38.44 -0.29
C GLY A 32 23.58 37.65 0.53
N ASP A 33 23.04 38.29 1.56
CA ASP A 33 22.02 37.82 2.49
C ASP A 33 20.67 37.48 1.80
N TYR A 34 20.10 36.31 2.08
CA TYR A 34 18.66 36.00 1.98
C TYR A 34 18.22 35.00 3.07
N PRO A 35 16.95 35.03 3.52
CA PRO A 35 16.56 34.62 4.86
C PRO A 35 16.39 33.10 5.01
N THR A 36 17.06 32.56 6.03
CA THR A 36 16.88 31.21 6.56
C THR A 36 15.52 31.04 7.25
N THR A 37 14.62 30.30 6.61
CA THR A 37 13.64 29.47 7.34
C THR A 37 13.81 28.02 6.90
N ALA A 38 14.92 27.42 7.33
CA ALA A 38 15.12 25.98 7.34
C ALA A 38 14.89 25.49 8.77
N TYR A 39 13.97 24.54 8.94
CA TYR A 39 13.86 23.76 10.17
C TYR A 39 15.20 23.05 10.44
N PRO A 40 15.58 22.84 11.71
CA PRO A 40 16.93 22.46 12.09
C PRO A 40 17.31 21.10 11.50
N VAL A 41 18.24 21.12 10.55
CA VAL A 41 19.00 19.94 10.16
C VAL A 41 20.05 19.76 11.26
N ASP A 42 19.80 18.81 12.16
CA ASP A 42 20.78 18.41 13.17
C ASP A 42 22.07 17.97 12.47
N ASP A 43 23.09 18.79 12.68
CA ASP A 43 24.41 18.74 12.12
C ASP A 43 25.22 17.60 12.74
N LYS A 44 25.45 16.52 11.98
CA LYS A 44 26.65 15.67 12.15
C LYS A 44 27.20 15.27 10.79
N HIS A 45 28.19 16.05 10.36
CA HIS A 45 29.19 15.75 9.34
C HIS A 45 29.40 14.26 9.07
N THR A 46 29.15 13.84 7.83
CA THR A 46 29.71 12.59 7.30
C THR A 46 30.35 12.85 5.94
N THR A 47 31.62 13.26 5.95
CA THR A 47 32.51 13.06 4.80
C THR A 47 32.77 11.55 4.67
N GLY A 48 32.25 10.91 3.63
CA GLY A 48 32.47 9.50 3.34
C GLY A 48 33.15 9.29 1.99
N TYR A 49 34.39 8.81 2.01
CA TYR A 49 35.06 8.10 0.89
C TYR A 49 35.28 6.63 1.31
N PRO A 50 35.58 5.72 0.36
CA PRO A 50 34.97 4.40 0.28
C PRO A 50 35.77 3.35 1.05
N GLY A 51 35.06 2.37 1.60
CA GLY A 51 35.65 1.18 2.19
C GLY A 51 34.75 0.57 3.25
N ASP A 52 34.25 -0.63 2.95
CA ASP A 52 33.45 -1.50 3.80
C ASP A 52 33.71 -1.34 5.31
N LYS A 53 32.81 -0.62 5.99
CA LYS A 53 32.50 -0.80 7.40
C LYS A 53 31.00 -0.59 7.53
N ASN A 54 30.34 -1.53 8.19
CA ASN A 54 28.92 -1.41 8.58
C ASN A 54 28.66 0.03 9.09
N PRO A 55 27.53 0.66 8.71
CA PRO A 55 27.24 2.02 9.14
C PRO A 55 27.36 2.12 10.67
N PRO A 56 27.92 3.23 11.20
CA PRO A 56 28.02 3.43 12.65
C PRO A 56 26.64 3.20 13.28
N ASP A 57 26.58 2.47 14.41
CA ASP A 57 25.34 2.07 15.09
C ASP A 57 24.29 3.19 15.07
N VAL A 58 23.42 3.13 14.05
CA VAL A 58 22.38 4.13 13.85
C VAL A 58 21.37 3.83 14.94
N LYS A 59 21.38 4.63 16.01
CA LYS A 59 20.37 4.59 17.06
C LYS A 59 19.04 5.04 16.45
N LEU A 60 18.37 4.09 15.82
CA LEU A 60 17.05 4.26 15.25
C LEU A 60 16.09 4.58 16.40
N ALA A 61 15.53 5.78 16.38
CA ALA A 61 14.42 6.09 17.26
C ALA A 61 13.21 5.22 16.89
N PRO A 62 12.32 4.88 17.84
CA PRO A 62 11.08 4.14 17.54
C PRO A 62 10.15 4.80 16.51
N THR A 63 10.36 6.08 16.25
CA THR A 63 9.66 6.88 15.24
C THR A 63 10.29 6.79 13.84
N HIS A 64 11.49 6.23 13.71
CA HIS A 64 12.21 6.14 12.45
C HIS A 64 11.54 5.10 11.52
N PRO A 65 11.36 5.39 10.22
CA PRO A 65 10.64 4.49 9.29
C PRO A 65 11.28 3.10 9.12
N TYR A 66 12.59 2.98 9.35
CA TYR A 66 13.32 1.71 9.32
C TYR A 66 13.36 0.97 10.67
N TRP A 67 12.70 1.49 11.71
CA TRP A 67 12.65 0.83 13.02
C TRP A 67 11.71 -0.37 12.97
N ILE A 68 12.30 -1.57 12.99
CA ILE A 68 11.56 -2.83 13.13
C ILE A 68 11.47 -3.13 14.63
N GLY A 69 10.43 -2.59 15.29
CA GLY A 69 10.15 -2.89 16.69
C GLY A 69 9.76 -4.36 16.92
N ALA A 70 9.41 -4.71 18.16
CA ALA A 70 8.93 -6.05 18.54
C ALA A 70 7.51 -6.36 18.00
N TRP A 71 7.38 -6.44 16.67
CA TRP A 71 6.14 -6.61 15.92
C TRP A 71 5.35 -7.88 16.31
N TRP A 72 6.04 -8.89 16.85
CA TRP A 72 5.47 -10.16 17.30
C TRP A 72 4.64 -10.04 18.59
N LEU A 73 4.83 -8.98 19.39
CA LEU A 73 4.09 -8.79 20.65
C LEU A 73 2.59 -8.61 20.43
N GLY A 74 2.20 -7.89 19.36
CA GLY A 74 0.79 -7.67 19.02
C GLY A 74 0.03 -8.97 18.75
N PRO A 75 0.48 -9.82 17.80
CA PRO A 75 -0.10 -11.13 17.55
C PRO A 75 -0.13 -12.05 18.78
N LEU A 76 0.92 -12.01 19.62
CA LEU A 76 0.97 -12.83 20.84
C LEU A 76 -0.09 -12.39 21.84
N ALA A 77 -0.21 -11.09 22.11
CA ALA A 77 -1.24 -10.53 22.99
C ALA A 77 -2.65 -10.81 22.45
N ALA A 78 -2.87 -10.65 21.15
CA ALA A 78 -4.14 -10.97 20.50
C ALA A 78 -4.48 -12.47 20.62
N GLY A 79 -3.49 -13.36 20.42
CA GLY A 79 -3.65 -14.80 20.58
C GLY A 79 -4.05 -15.20 22.00
N LEU A 80 -3.41 -14.62 23.02
CA LEU A 80 -3.79 -14.82 24.41
C LEU A 80 -5.21 -14.33 24.70
N GLY A 81 -5.61 -13.19 24.13
CA GLY A 81 -6.98 -12.68 24.22
C GLY A 81 -8.02 -13.62 23.61
N VAL A 82 -7.76 -14.16 22.42
CA VAL A 82 -8.64 -15.13 21.76
C VAL A 82 -8.72 -16.44 22.56
N MET A 83 -7.59 -16.90 23.13
CA MET A 83 -7.58 -18.06 24.02
C MET A 83 -8.45 -17.85 25.26
N PHE A 84 -8.36 -16.68 25.89
CA PHE A 84 -9.21 -16.32 27.01
C PHE A 84 -10.70 -16.32 26.63
N CYS A 85 -11.06 -15.74 25.49
CA CYS A 85 -12.42 -15.82 24.95
C CYS A 85 -12.86 -17.27 24.70
N GLY A 86 -11.96 -18.13 24.22
CA GLY A 86 -12.19 -19.56 24.06
C GLY A 86 -12.56 -20.24 25.36
N VAL A 87 -11.86 -19.94 26.46
CA VAL A 87 -12.17 -20.47 27.80
C VAL A 87 -13.56 -20.04 28.27
N ILE A 88 -13.96 -18.79 28.02
CA ILE A 88 -15.33 -18.32 28.32
C ILE A 88 -16.36 -19.11 27.52
N ILE A 89 -16.10 -19.36 26.23
CA ILE A 89 -17.01 -20.11 25.35
C ILE A 89 -17.18 -21.56 25.81
N LEU A 90 -16.16 -22.19 26.40
CA LEU A 90 -16.27 -23.54 26.96
C LEU A 90 -17.26 -23.64 28.13
N GLY A 91 -17.61 -22.51 28.76
CA GLY A 91 -18.65 -22.43 29.80
C GLY A 91 -20.08 -22.55 29.27
N PHE A 92 -20.31 -22.49 27.95
CA PHE A 92 -21.66 -22.64 27.41
C PHE A 92 -22.17 -24.08 27.54
N PRO A 93 -23.44 -24.28 27.93
CA PRO A 93 -24.03 -25.61 28.03
C PRO A 93 -24.11 -26.29 26.66
N ARG A 94 -23.92 -27.62 26.64
CA ARG A 94 -23.99 -28.45 25.42
C ARG A 94 -25.29 -28.27 24.62
N HIS A 95 -26.38 -27.93 25.31
CA HIS A 95 -27.65 -27.56 24.71
C HIS A 95 -28.14 -26.26 25.32
N LEU A 96 -28.36 -25.23 24.49
CA LEU A 96 -28.94 -23.99 24.97
C LEU A 96 -30.42 -24.24 25.37
N PRO A 97 -30.84 -23.82 26.58
CA PRO A 97 -32.22 -23.94 26.99
C PRO A 97 -33.12 -23.17 26.01
N GLY A 98 -34.22 -23.80 25.57
CA GLY A 98 -35.13 -23.21 24.60
C GLY A 98 -34.77 -23.39 23.11
N ALA A 99 -33.57 -23.92 22.79
CA ALA A 99 -33.19 -24.18 21.39
C ALA A 99 -34.17 -25.11 20.65
N TYR A 100 -34.71 -26.12 21.35
CA TYR A 100 -35.72 -27.03 20.80
C TYR A 100 -37.04 -26.32 20.49
N ALA A 101 -37.49 -25.42 21.39
CA ALA A 101 -38.73 -24.66 21.19
C ALA A 101 -38.62 -23.73 19.97
N VAL A 102 -37.50 -23.02 19.84
CA VAL A 102 -37.21 -22.16 18.68
C VAL A 102 -37.13 -22.96 17.38
N ARG A 103 -36.45 -24.12 17.39
CA ARG A 103 -36.37 -25.01 16.21
C ARG A 103 -37.76 -25.52 15.80
N LYS A 104 -38.57 -25.94 16.76
CA LYS A 104 -39.94 -26.41 16.51
C LYS A 104 -40.84 -25.30 15.96
N GLU A 105 -40.70 -24.08 16.48
CA GLU A 105 -41.43 -22.93 15.96
C GLU A 105 -41.01 -22.56 14.53
N ALA A 106 -39.72 -22.58 14.23
CA ALA A 106 -39.20 -22.34 12.88
C ALA A 106 -39.66 -23.40 11.86
N LEU A 107 -39.83 -24.66 12.29
CA LEU A 107 -40.44 -25.72 11.48
C LEU A 107 -41.94 -25.46 11.28
N ARG A 108 -42.67 -25.03 12.32
CA ARG A 108 -44.10 -24.71 12.24
C ARG A 108 -44.38 -23.50 11.34
N SER A 109 -43.52 -22.49 11.38
CA SER A 109 -43.63 -21.28 10.56
C SER A 109 -43.18 -21.49 9.11
N GLY A 110 -42.66 -22.67 8.76
CA GLY A 110 -42.14 -22.99 7.44
C GLY A 110 -40.81 -22.29 7.11
N GLU A 111 -40.16 -21.67 8.10
CA GLU A 111 -38.85 -21.01 7.94
C GLU A 111 -37.70 -22.01 7.84
N MET A 112 -37.92 -23.28 8.22
CA MET A 112 -37.01 -24.39 7.98
C MET A 112 -37.76 -25.57 7.37
N LYS A 113 -37.14 -26.23 6.37
CA LYS A 113 -37.60 -27.54 5.89
C LYS A 113 -37.34 -28.61 6.95
N LYS A 114 -38.18 -29.64 7.01
CA LYS A 114 -37.93 -30.84 7.82
C LYS A 114 -36.64 -31.50 7.33
N ASP A 115 -35.89 -32.10 8.26
CA ASP A 115 -34.70 -32.89 7.93
C ASP A 115 -35.03 -33.92 6.86
N ASP A 116 -34.19 -34.01 5.83
CA ASP A 116 -34.28 -35.03 4.80
C ASP A 116 -34.03 -36.39 5.46
N SER A 117 -35.03 -37.28 5.42
CA SER A 117 -34.98 -38.61 6.05
C SER A 117 -33.83 -39.50 5.54
N HIS A 118 -33.23 -39.13 4.41
CA HIS A 118 -32.12 -39.82 3.78
C HIS A 118 -30.73 -39.45 4.36
N LEU A 119 -30.63 -38.38 5.17
CA LEU A 119 -29.37 -37.96 5.81
C LEU A 119 -29.41 -38.32 7.30
N LYS A 120 -28.69 -39.37 7.68
CA LYS A 120 -28.63 -39.87 9.07
C LYS A 120 -27.46 -39.28 9.87
N GLY A 121 -26.72 -38.34 9.27
CA GLY A 121 -25.57 -37.69 9.91
C GLY A 121 -24.31 -38.56 9.93
N ASN A 122 -24.25 -39.59 9.08
CA ASN A 122 -23.05 -40.41 8.92
C ASN A 122 -22.05 -39.74 7.96
N ILE A 123 -20.77 -40.06 8.11
CA ILE A 123 -19.69 -39.55 7.23
C ILE A 123 -19.97 -39.87 5.74
N ARG A 124 -20.62 -41.00 5.49
CA ARG A 124 -21.03 -41.43 4.13
C ARG A 124 -22.11 -40.53 3.51
N ASP A 125 -22.84 -39.78 4.32
CA ASP A 125 -23.88 -38.86 3.85
C ASP A 125 -23.29 -37.49 3.47
N ILE A 126 -22.03 -37.21 3.81
CA ILE A 126 -21.36 -35.92 3.53
C ILE A 126 -21.18 -35.72 2.02
N LEU A 127 -20.75 -36.75 1.28
CA LEU A 127 -20.53 -36.69 -0.16
C LEU A 127 -21.83 -36.36 -0.94
N PRO A 128 -22.94 -37.10 -0.77
CA PRO A 128 -24.19 -36.78 -1.44
C PRO A 128 -24.77 -35.43 -0.98
N ALA A 129 -24.64 -35.05 0.30
CA ALA A 129 -25.05 -33.72 0.78
C ALA A 129 -24.29 -32.60 0.08
N THR A 130 -22.96 -32.74 0.00
CA THR A 130 -22.08 -31.75 -0.63
C THR A 130 -22.38 -31.65 -2.11
N LYS A 131 -22.59 -32.78 -2.80
CA LYS A 131 -22.98 -32.78 -4.22
C LYS A 131 -24.30 -32.04 -4.45
N ASN A 132 -25.32 -32.29 -3.63
CA ASN A 132 -26.60 -31.60 -3.73
C ASN A 132 -26.48 -30.10 -3.48
N LEU A 133 -25.63 -29.69 -2.55
CA LEU A 133 -25.36 -28.28 -2.26
C LEU A 133 -24.61 -27.60 -3.41
N LEU A 134 -23.62 -28.28 -4.01
CA LEU A 134 -22.85 -27.78 -5.15
C LEU A 134 -23.66 -27.75 -6.46
N MET A 135 -24.64 -28.63 -6.62
CA MET A 135 -25.57 -28.59 -7.76
C MET A 135 -26.66 -27.52 -7.61
N ASN A 136 -26.80 -26.90 -6.42
CA ASN A 136 -27.73 -25.79 -6.22
C ASN A 136 -27.13 -24.49 -6.77
N GLY A 137 -27.62 -24.04 -7.92
CA GLY A 137 -27.13 -22.83 -8.58
C GLY A 137 -27.15 -21.58 -7.69
N THR A 138 -28.20 -21.38 -6.87
CA THR A 138 -28.27 -20.24 -5.95
C THR A 138 -27.14 -20.26 -4.92
N TYR A 139 -26.79 -21.43 -4.41
CA TYR A 139 -25.68 -21.59 -3.48
C TYR A 139 -24.35 -21.26 -4.17
N ILE A 140 -24.11 -21.79 -5.37
CA ILE A 140 -22.87 -21.53 -6.11
C ILE A 140 -22.71 -20.04 -6.44
N PHE A 141 -23.74 -19.39 -6.98
CA PHE A 141 -23.66 -17.95 -7.30
C PHE A 141 -23.43 -17.09 -6.06
N GLN A 142 -24.05 -17.44 -4.92
CA GLN A 142 -23.83 -16.72 -3.68
C GLN A 142 -22.40 -16.90 -3.16
N ASN A 143 -21.86 -18.12 -3.23
CA ASN A 143 -20.46 -18.37 -2.86
C ASN A 143 -19.51 -17.60 -3.76
N LEU A 144 -19.72 -17.66 -5.08
CA LEU A 144 -18.90 -16.94 -6.05
C LEU A 144 -18.92 -15.42 -5.78
N ALA A 145 -20.10 -14.84 -5.54
CA ALA A 145 -20.24 -13.43 -5.18
C ALA A 145 -19.52 -13.08 -3.87
N THR A 146 -19.58 -13.96 -2.87
CA THR A 146 -18.90 -13.77 -1.57
C THR A 146 -17.38 -13.87 -1.74
N THR A 147 -16.90 -14.83 -2.54
CA THR A 147 -15.48 -15.00 -2.85
C THR A 147 -14.92 -13.79 -3.58
N PHE A 148 -15.59 -13.27 -4.61
CA PHE A 148 -15.13 -12.06 -5.29
C PHE A 148 -15.17 -10.82 -4.38
N GLY A 149 -16.22 -10.67 -3.56
CA GLY A 149 -16.29 -9.56 -2.60
C GLY A 149 -15.17 -9.61 -1.56
N THR A 150 -14.87 -10.79 -1.03
CA THR A 150 -13.76 -10.98 -0.08
C THR A 150 -12.40 -10.82 -0.75
N LEU A 151 -12.23 -11.26 -2.00
CA LEU A 151 -11.00 -11.04 -2.77
C LEU A 151 -10.69 -9.55 -2.92
N VAL A 152 -11.68 -8.71 -3.22
CA VAL A 152 -11.49 -7.26 -3.28
C VAL A 152 -11.09 -6.71 -1.91
N GLY A 153 -11.76 -7.14 -0.84
CA GLY A 153 -11.43 -6.75 0.54
C GLY A 153 -10.00 -7.13 0.92
N PHE A 154 -9.63 -8.41 0.86
CA PHE A 154 -8.28 -8.88 1.20
C PHE A 154 -7.21 -8.42 0.20
N GLY A 155 -7.58 -8.15 -1.04
CA GLY A 155 -6.67 -7.71 -2.09
C GLY A 155 -6.33 -6.22 -2.01
N LEU A 156 -7.25 -5.36 -1.57
CA LEU A 156 -7.01 -3.91 -1.48
C LEU A 156 -6.63 -3.47 -0.07
N TYR A 157 -7.24 -4.06 0.96
CA TYR A 157 -7.14 -3.59 2.34
C TYR A 157 -5.70 -3.56 2.90
N PRO A 158 -4.85 -4.59 2.70
CA PRO A 158 -3.46 -4.55 3.17
C PRO A 158 -2.64 -3.43 2.54
N PHE A 159 -2.94 -3.07 1.28
CA PHE A 159 -2.26 -1.97 0.60
C PHE A 159 -2.74 -0.60 1.06
N MET A 160 -3.94 -0.49 1.65
CA MET A 160 -4.45 0.80 2.15
C MET A 160 -3.54 1.40 3.21
N TYR A 161 -2.96 0.59 4.09
CA TYR A 161 -1.98 1.06 5.06
C TYR A 161 -0.78 1.72 4.37
N LYS A 162 -0.24 1.08 3.33
CA LYS A 162 0.87 1.63 2.55
C LYS A 162 0.46 2.88 1.79
N VAL A 163 -0.69 2.87 1.12
CA VAL A 163 -1.22 4.03 0.40
C VAL A 163 -1.34 5.22 1.33
N ILE A 164 -1.88 5.04 2.54
CA ILE A 164 -2.06 6.14 3.48
C ILE A 164 -0.71 6.68 3.98
N ASN A 165 0.22 5.79 4.35
CA ASN A 165 1.57 6.21 4.79
C ASN A 165 2.35 6.94 3.70
N GLU A 166 2.34 6.43 2.47
CA GLU A 166 3.13 6.98 1.37
C GLU A 166 2.48 8.24 0.76
N ARG A 167 1.14 8.28 0.67
CA ARG A 167 0.44 9.43 0.08
C ARG A 167 0.32 10.61 1.04
N TYR A 168 0.11 10.34 2.33
CA TYR A 168 -0.12 11.40 3.32
C TYR A 168 1.07 11.63 4.26
N GLY A 169 2.17 10.88 4.10
CA GLY A 169 3.33 10.97 5.00
C GLY A 169 3.00 10.64 6.45
N ALA A 170 1.88 9.96 6.70
CA ALA A 170 1.40 9.71 8.05
C ALA A 170 2.31 8.68 8.75
N GLY A 171 2.58 8.91 10.04
CA GLY A 171 3.35 7.96 10.83
C GLY A 171 2.67 6.59 10.91
N SER A 172 3.48 5.53 10.91
CA SER A 172 3.01 4.13 10.92
C SER A 172 1.97 3.82 12.02
N LEU A 173 2.21 4.31 13.25
CA LEU A 173 1.28 4.13 14.38
C LEU A 173 -0.05 4.86 14.14
N LEU A 174 0.00 6.11 13.67
CA LEU A 174 -1.20 6.92 13.43
C LEU A 174 -2.08 6.27 12.36
N THR A 175 -1.48 5.86 11.25
CA THR A 175 -2.19 5.19 10.16
C THR A 175 -2.84 3.88 10.62
N GLY A 176 -2.13 3.06 11.40
CA GLY A 176 -2.69 1.84 11.96
C GLY A 176 -3.88 2.09 12.88
N VAL A 177 -3.79 3.08 13.77
CA VAL A 177 -4.88 3.45 14.70
C VAL A 177 -6.08 4.01 13.94
N VAL A 178 -5.88 4.90 12.97
CA VAL A 178 -6.97 5.47 12.15
C VAL A 178 -7.72 4.37 11.41
N ILE A 179 -6.99 3.46 10.75
CA ILE A 179 -7.60 2.32 10.05
C ILE A 179 -8.42 1.45 11.00
N ALA A 180 -7.89 1.15 12.20
CA ALA A 180 -8.60 0.35 13.19
C ALA A 180 -9.88 1.05 13.71
N VAL A 181 -9.78 2.34 14.04
CA VAL A 181 -10.90 3.15 14.55
C VAL A 181 -11.98 3.34 13.49
N LEU A 182 -11.65 3.34 12.20
CA LEU A 182 -12.64 3.39 11.14
C LEU A 182 -13.25 2.00 10.87
N LEU A 183 -12.43 0.94 10.82
CA LEU A 183 -12.90 -0.39 10.45
C LEU A 183 -13.81 -1.02 11.52
N VAL A 184 -13.37 -1.04 12.78
CA VAL A 184 -14.06 -1.75 13.87
C VAL A 184 -15.52 -1.30 14.06
N PRO A 185 -15.83 0.00 14.21
CA PRO A 185 -17.21 0.45 14.34
C PRO A 185 -17.99 0.26 13.04
N SER A 186 -17.36 0.40 11.87
CA SER A 186 -18.03 0.19 10.58
C SER A 186 -18.52 -1.25 10.42
N VAL A 187 -17.67 -2.24 10.74
CA VAL A 187 -18.05 -3.66 10.71
C VAL A 187 -19.15 -3.94 11.73
N SER A 188 -19.02 -3.40 12.95
CA SER A 188 -20.01 -3.59 14.01
C SER A 188 -21.37 -3.01 13.62
N LEU A 189 -21.40 -1.79 13.08
CA LEU A 189 -22.60 -1.14 12.60
C LEU A 189 -23.23 -1.89 11.43
N GLY A 190 -22.42 -2.39 10.48
CA GLY A 190 -22.87 -3.22 9.37
C GLY A 190 -23.57 -4.51 9.83
N LEU A 191 -22.99 -5.21 10.82
CA LEU A 191 -23.59 -6.41 11.40
C LEU A 191 -24.91 -6.11 12.12
N LEU A 192 -24.98 -5.01 12.87
CA LEU A 192 -26.19 -4.59 13.58
C LEU A 192 -27.30 -4.20 12.60
N ILE A 193 -26.99 -3.37 11.60
CA ILE A 193 -27.95 -2.96 10.56
C ILE A 193 -28.41 -4.18 9.77
N GLY A 194 -27.50 -5.06 9.35
CA GLY A 194 -27.85 -6.30 8.63
C GLY A 194 -28.80 -7.18 9.45
N SER A 195 -28.50 -7.37 10.73
CA SER A 195 -29.35 -8.13 11.66
C SER A 195 -30.73 -7.48 11.84
N TYR A 196 -30.78 -6.15 11.94
CA TYR A 196 -32.02 -5.39 12.04
C TYR A 196 -32.86 -5.50 10.76
N LEU A 197 -32.26 -5.36 9.58
CA LEU A 197 -32.93 -5.47 8.28
C LEU A 197 -33.58 -6.84 8.08
N VAL A 198 -32.86 -7.92 8.43
CA VAL A 198 -33.38 -9.29 8.33
C VAL A 198 -34.64 -9.48 9.17
N ARG A 199 -34.65 -8.94 10.41
CA ARG A 199 -35.80 -8.99 11.32
C ARG A 199 -36.94 -8.09 10.84
N ARG A 200 -36.64 -6.84 10.46
CA ARG A 200 -37.62 -5.82 10.08
C ARG A 200 -38.40 -6.19 8.83
N PHE A 201 -37.71 -6.72 7.81
CA PHE A 201 -38.31 -7.10 6.53
C PHE A 201 -38.78 -8.57 6.48
N ARG A 202 -38.66 -9.31 7.59
CA ARG A 202 -39.01 -10.73 7.69
C ARG A 202 -38.41 -11.54 6.54
N VAL A 203 -37.15 -11.26 6.23
CA VAL A 203 -36.42 -11.77 5.07
C VAL A 203 -36.40 -13.31 5.07
N ARG A 204 -36.37 -13.91 6.26
CA ARG A 204 -36.40 -15.35 6.50
C ARG A 204 -37.63 -16.08 5.93
N ARG A 205 -38.76 -15.38 5.74
CA ARG A 205 -39.99 -15.99 5.21
C ARG A 205 -40.02 -16.15 3.70
N SER A 206 -39.17 -15.43 2.97
CA SER A 206 -39.16 -15.47 1.51
C SER A 206 -37.74 -15.39 0.97
N CYS A 207 -37.29 -16.48 0.37
CA CYS A 207 -35.98 -16.57 -0.28
C CYS A 207 -35.80 -15.46 -1.34
N HIS A 208 -36.89 -15.08 -2.04
CA HIS A 208 -36.80 -14.01 -3.04
C HIS A 208 -36.49 -12.64 -2.42
N ARG A 209 -37.06 -12.32 -1.25
CA ARG A 209 -36.73 -11.08 -0.52
C ARG A 209 -35.29 -11.09 -0.03
N ALA A 210 -34.79 -12.24 0.41
CA ALA A 210 -33.40 -12.42 0.82
C ALA A 210 -32.43 -12.19 -0.35
N ALA A 211 -32.73 -12.79 -1.50
CA ALA A 211 -31.94 -12.62 -2.70
C ALA A 211 -31.93 -11.16 -3.17
N ARG A 212 -33.10 -10.48 -3.20
CA ARG A 212 -33.18 -9.06 -3.59
C ARG A 212 -32.38 -8.17 -2.64
N LEU A 213 -32.54 -8.35 -1.33
CA LEU A 213 -31.81 -7.54 -0.34
C LEU A 213 -30.29 -7.73 -0.49
N THR A 214 -29.84 -8.99 -0.63
CA THR A 214 -28.42 -9.32 -0.81
C THR A 214 -27.88 -8.69 -2.09
N PHE A 215 -28.63 -8.77 -3.19
CA PHE A 215 -28.27 -8.15 -4.47
C PHE A 215 -28.06 -6.63 -4.34
N PHE A 216 -28.99 -5.91 -3.70
CA PHE A 216 -28.83 -4.46 -3.48
C PHE A 216 -27.66 -4.11 -2.56
N LEU A 217 -27.43 -4.89 -1.50
CA LEU A 217 -26.28 -4.70 -0.60
C LEU A 217 -24.95 -4.94 -1.33
N GLN A 218 -24.89 -5.91 -2.24
CA GLN A 218 -23.71 -6.14 -3.07
C GLN A 218 -23.45 -5.01 -4.06
N ILE A 219 -24.50 -4.45 -4.68
CA ILE A 219 -24.36 -3.25 -5.53
C ILE A 219 -23.80 -2.08 -4.72
N LEU A 220 -24.33 -1.85 -3.52
CA LEU A 220 -23.84 -0.80 -2.63
C LEU A 220 -22.38 -1.05 -2.22
N GLY A 221 -22.00 -2.30 -1.95
CA GLY A 221 -20.62 -2.68 -1.64
C GLY A 221 -19.66 -2.45 -2.80
N ILE A 222 -20.04 -2.84 -4.02
CA ILE A 222 -19.26 -2.58 -5.24
C ILE A 222 -19.11 -1.07 -5.46
N TRP A 223 -20.20 -0.31 -5.30
CA TRP A 223 -20.17 1.13 -5.42
C TRP A 223 -19.23 1.76 -4.38
N GLY A 224 -19.27 1.31 -3.13
CA GLY A 224 -18.32 1.72 -2.08
C GLY A 224 -16.86 1.41 -2.45
N ALA A 225 -16.59 0.25 -3.03
CA ALA A 225 -15.25 -0.09 -3.52
C ALA A 225 -14.82 0.80 -4.70
N LEU A 226 -15.71 1.12 -5.64
CA LEU A 226 -15.42 2.01 -6.76
C LEU A 226 -15.11 3.45 -6.33
N ASN A 227 -15.67 3.92 -5.20
CA ASN A 227 -15.31 5.22 -4.65
C ASN A 227 -13.81 5.32 -4.30
N MET A 228 -13.12 4.20 -4.04
CA MET A 228 -11.67 4.21 -3.83
C MET A 228 -10.87 4.55 -5.10
N LEU A 229 -11.46 4.44 -6.29
CA LEU A 229 -10.81 4.88 -7.54
C LEU A 229 -10.88 6.40 -7.73
N ILE A 230 -11.70 7.12 -6.95
CA ILE A 230 -11.80 8.56 -7.05
C ILE A 230 -10.55 9.17 -6.40
N PRO A 231 -9.69 9.87 -7.16
CA PRO A 231 -8.52 10.52 -6.58
C PRO A 231 -8.98 11.61 -5.62
N GLY A 232 -8.75 11.41 -4.32
CA GLY A 232 -9.14 12.36 -3.27
C GLY A 232 -8.17 13.53 -3.09
N CYS A 233 -6.97 13.44 -3.65
CA CYS A 233 -5.94 14.47 -3.61
C CYS A 233 -5.21 14.56 -4.97
N PRO A 234 -4.67 15.73 -5.33
CA PRO A 234 -3.76 15.83 -6.47
C PRO A 234 -2.59 14.86 -6.28
N TYR A 235 -2.18 14.17 -7.35
CA TYR A 235 -1.01 13.30 -7.30
C TYR A 235 0.26 14.17 -7.29
N SER A 236 1.27 13.78 -6.52
CA SER A 236 2.61 14.40 -6.62
C SER A 236 3.16 14.16 -8.02
N ASN A 237 3.58 15.25 -8.67
CA ASN A 237 4.30 15.17 -9.94
C ASN A 237 5.76 14.84 -9.67
N TYR A 238 6.26 13.73 -10.19
CA TYR A 238 7.65 13.34 -10.03
C TYR A 238 8.54 13.92 -11.14
N ALA A 239 9.63 14.59 -10.74
CA ALA A 239 10.62 15.08 -11.68
C ALA A 239 11.30 13.92 -12.44
N GLY A 240 11.32 13.98 -13.77
CA GLY A 240 11.82 12.93 -14.66
C GLY A 240 10.84 11.81 -14.98
N VAL A 241 9.62 11.86 -14.43
CA VAL A 241 8.54 10.87 -14.67
C VAL A 241 7.28 11.57 -15.19
N ASP A 242 6.68 12.43 -14.37
CA ASP A 242 5.45 13.16 -14.70
C ASP A 242 5.76 14.53 -15.30
N VAL A 243 6.83 15.17 -14.81
CA VAL A 243 7.34 16.45 -15.29
C VAL A 243 8.78 16.28 -15.71
N ALA A 244 9.12 16.66 -16.93
CA ALA A 244 10.51 16.62 -17.40
C ALA A 244 11.34 17.69 -16.67
N TYR A 245 12.60 17.38 -16.35
CA TYR A 245 13.51 18.37 -15.77
C TYR A 245 13.85 19.52 -16.74
N ASP A 246 13.72 19.28 -18.04
CA ASP A 246 13.93 20.27 -19.10
C ASP A 246 12.64 20.42 -19.93
N ASN A 247 12.43 21.56 -20.58
CA ASN A 247 11.29 21.89 -21.46
C ASN A 247 11.12 20.98 -22.72
N ARG A 248 11.81 19.84 -22.79
CA ARG A 248 11.68 18.85 -23.87
C ARG A 248 10.78 17.71 -23.41
N SER A 249 9.66 17.54 -24.12
CA SER A 249 8.77 16.38 -24.02
C SER A 249 9.57 15.08 -24.07
N SER A 250 9.84 14.53 -22.89
CA SER A 250 10.58 13.29 -22.75
C SER A 250 9.57 12.18 -22.55
N GLN A 251 9.25 11.47 -23.65
CA GLN A 251 8.41 10.25 -23.62
C GLN A 251 9.09 9.06 -22.90
N LYS A 252 10.28 9.26 -22.32
CA LYS A 252 11.04 8.24 -21.59
C LYS A 252 11.24 8.70 -20.16
N ILE A 253 10.98 7.80 -19.21
CA ILE A 253 11.29 7.97 -17.80
C ILE A 253 12.80 8.19 -17.66
N ALA A 254 13.20 9.38 -17.22
CA ALA A 254 14.58 9.80 -17.07
C ALA A 254 14.75 10.55 -15.74
N LEU A 255 15.16 9.82 -14.70
CA LEU A 255 15.40 10.40 -13.37
C LEU A 255 16.68 11.25 -13.33
N GLU A 256 17.57 11.07 -14.31
CA GLU A 256 18.86 11.77 -14.40
C GLU A 256 18.74 13.04 -15.25
N ASN A 257 19.33 14.12 -14.77
CA ASN A 257 19.46 15.42 -15.42
C ASN A 257 20.88 15.97 -15.13
N PRO A 258 21.44 16.89 -15.95
CA PRO A 258 22.64 17.65 -15.64
C PRO A 258 22.83 18.06 -14.16
N CYS A 259 21.76 18.37 -13.43
CA CYS A 259 21.83 18.78 -12.03
C CYS A 259 22.13 17.62 -11.04
N ASN A 260 21.88 16.37 -11.40
CA ASN A 260 22.07 15.19 -10.54
C ASN A 260 22.94 14.06 -11.15
N VAL A 261 23.36 14.18 -12.41
CA VAL A 261 24.19 13.16 -13.08
C VAL A 261 25.55 12.96 -12.40
N GLY A 262 26.07 14.00 -11.73
CA GLY A 262 27.32 13.94 -10.95
C GLY A 262 27.18 13.29 -9.57
N CYS A 263 25.96 12.92 -9.16
CA CYS A 263 25.66 12.43 -7.83
C CYS A 263 25.81 10.92 -7.64
N LEU A 264 25.96 10.14 -8.72
CA LEU A 264 26.02 8.67 -8.66
C LEU A 264 24.81 8.07 -7.88
N CYS A 265 23.61 8.56 -8.16
CA CYS A 265 22.40 8.15 -7.45
C CYS A 265 22.01 6.69 -7.76
N SER A 266 21.50 5.98 -6.74
CA SER A 266 20.96 4.64 -6.90
C SER A 266 19.44 4.66 -7.03
N ALA A 267 18.92 4.07 -8.12
CA ALA A 267 17.48 3.87 -8.30
C ALA A 267 16.85 2.92 -7.26
N GLY A 268 17.67 2.19 -6.49
CA GLY A 268 17.20 1.33 -5.39
C GLY A 268 16.85 2.07 -4.09
N GLN A 269 17.22 3.35 -3.97
CA GLN A 269 16.97 4.15 -2.76
C GLN A 269 15.86 5.17 -3.01
N TYR A 270 14.63 4.78 -2.68
CA TYR A 270 13.45 5.64 -2.76
C TYR A 270 13.24 6.37 -1.42
N SER A 271 13.18 7.70 -1.46
CA SER A 271 12.87 8.54 -0.30
C SER A 271 12.37 9.90 -0.81
N PRO A 272 11.07 10.02 -1.13
CA PRO A 272 10.56 11.17 -1.86
C PRO A 272 10.74 12.46 -1.05
N VAL A 273 11.22 13.52 -1.71
CA VAL A 273 11.38 14.85 -1.12
C VAL A 273 10.63 15.88 -1.94
N ASN A 274 9.98 16.82 -1.25
CA ASN A 274 9.25 17.90 -1.89
C ASN A 274 10.25 18.92 -2.45
N GLY A 275 10.15 19.22 -3.75
CA GLY A 275 11.01 20.14 -4.47
C GLY A 275 10.52 21.58 -4.50
N GLY A 276 9.34 21.87 -3.95
CA GLY A 276 8.62 23.12 -4.21
C GLY A 276 7.71 23.02 -5.44
N GLU A 277 6.78 23.96 -5.60
CA GLU A 277 5.87 24.09 -6.76
C GLU A 277 5.06 22.83 -7.14
N GLY A 278 4.84 21.92 -6.19
CA GLY A 278 4.11 20.68 -6.44
C GLY A 278 4.90 19.59 -7.19
N VAL A 279 6.22 19.76 -7.31
CA VAL A 279 7.14 18.76 -7.86
C VAL A 279 7.81 17.97 -6.73
N THR A 280 7.96 16.67 -6.90
CA THR A 280 8.58 15.74 -5.94
C THR A 280 9.74 15.02 -6.59
N PHE A 281 10.90 14.97 -5.93
CA PHE A 281 12.06 14.22 -6.41
C PHE A 281 12.02 12.79 -5.86
N PHE A 282 12.52 11.83 -6.65
CA PHE A 282 12.51 10.40 -6.29
C PHE A 282 13.30 10.09 -5.01
N SER A 283 14.41 10.79 -4.80
CA SER A 283 15.21 10.73 -3.58
C SER A 283 15.93 12.06 -3.35
N PRO A 284 16.49 12.31 -2.15
CA PRO A 284 17.30 13.49 -1.91
C PRO A 284 18.49 13.60 -2.87
N CYS A 285 19.05 12.47 -3.31
CA CYS A 285 20.14 12.43 -4.28
C CYS A 285 19.70 12.95 -5.66
N TYR A 286 18.52 12.54 -6.13
CA TYR A 286 17.97 13.00 -7.40
C TYR A 286 17.54 14.48 -7.37
N ALA A 287 17.29 15.05 -6.17
CA ALA A 287 17.07 16.48 -5.98
C ALA A 287 18.35 17.33 -6.11
N GLY A 288 19.53 16.69 -6.14
CA GLY A 288 20.83 17.33 -6.28
C GLY A 288 21.77 17.00 -5.11
N CYS A 289 23.07 17.17 -5.34
CA CYS A 289 24.09 16.96 -4.31
C CYS A 289 24.71 18.28 -3.85
N PRO A 290 25.15 18.37 -2.58
CA PRO A 290 25.93 19.51 -2.14
C PRO A 290 27.19 19.66 -3.01
N PRO A 291 27.59 20.89 -3.35
CA PRO A 291 28.59 21.14 -4.36
C PRO A 291 29.95 20.63 -3.90
N GLN A 292 30.42 19.53 -4.49
CA GLN A 292 31.86 19.24 -4.48
C GLN A 292 32.59 19.98 -5.62
N LYS A 293 31.83 20.51 -6.60
CA LYS A 293 32.21 21.50 -7.63
C LYS A 293 30.94 22.30 -8.00
N PRO A 294 31.03 23.58 -8.41
CA PRO A 294 29.87 24.41 -8.68
C PRO A 294 29.16 23.94 -9.96
N THR A 295 28.19 23.04 -9.83
CA THR A 295 27.09 22.97 -10.78
C THR A 295 26.26 24.23 -10.59
N LYS A 296 26.10 25.00 -11.68
CA LYS A 296 25.22 26.16 -11.69
C LYS A 296 23.79 25.62 -11.52
N VAL A 297 23.14 26.08 -10.46
CA VAL A 297 21.71 25.93 -10.14
C VAL A 297 21.32 24.55 -9.56
N PRO A 298 20.80 24.49 -8.31
CA PRO A 298 20.23 23.27 -7.73
C PRO A 298 18.94 22.85 -8.46
N CYS A 299 18.62 21.55 -8.53
CA CYS A 299 17.52 21.04 -9.36
C CYS A 299 16.14 21.67 -9.03
N TYR A 300 15.91 22.13 -7.80
CA TYR A 300 14.66 22.82 -7.43
C TYR A 300 14.56 24.23 -8.03
N MET A 301 15.69 24.90 -8.30
CA MET A 301 15.70 26.22 -8.95
C MET A 301 15.50 26.13 -10.47
N MET A 302 15.69 24.97 -11.11
CA MET A 302 15.30 24.80 -12.51
C MET A 302 13.79 24.95 -12.71
N PHE A 303 12.99 24.66 -11.69
CA PHE A 303 11.54 24.88 -11.72
C PHE A 303 11.17 26.34 -11.40
N MET A 304 11.87 26.97 -10.45
CA MET A 304 11.64 28.39 -10.11
C MET A 304 12.16 29.39 -11.16
N MET A 305 13.14 29.03 -11.99
CA MET A 305 13.67 29.90 -13.04
C MET A 305 12.71 30.08 -14.22
N ASP A 306 11.60 29.34 -14.27
CA ASP A 306 10.62 29.40 -15.35
C ASP A 306 9.47 30.38 -15.10
N GLU A 307 9.26 30.89 -13.87
CA GLU A 307 8.18 31.87 -13.61
C GLU A 307 8.56 33.32 -14.01
N GLU A 308 9.86 33.64 -14.17
CA GLU A 308 10.32 34.98 -14.58
C GLU A 308 10.33 35.20 -16.10
N VAL A 309 10.04 34.19 -16.92
CA VAL A 309 10.11 34.31 -18.40
C VAL A 309 8.72 34.52 -19.05
N ASP A 310 7.62 34.26 -18.34
CA ASP A 310 6.26 34.41 -18.90
C ASP A 310 5.61 35.80 -18.65
N ASP A 311 6.28 36.72 -17.95
CA ASP A 311 5.80 38.10 -17.67
C ASP A 311 6.53 39.21 -18.47
N GLY A 312 7.07 38.87 -19.66
CA GLY A 312 7.78 39.79 -20.56
C GLY A 312 7.02 40.19 -21.82
#